data_AF-A0A2C6LG31-F1
#
_entry.id   AF-A0A2C6LG31-F1
#
_cell.length_a   1.000
_cell.length_b   1.000
_cell.length_c   1.000
_cell.angle_alpha   90.00
_cell.angle_beta   90.00
_cell.angle_gamma   90.00
#
_symmetry.space_group_name_H-M   'P 1'
#
loop_
_entity.id
_entity.type
_entity.pdbx_description
1 polymer ?
#
loop_
_entity_poly.entity_id
_entity_poly.type
_entity_poly.pdbx_seq_one_letter_code
_entity_poly.pdbx_strand_id
1 'polypeptide(L)'
;MHLRNKYETWYICSKIHDVKGERYNLGLKLAEDEKPEISGYCYPETIAGFFRTWLLNEMHLQLLITLNKFQVLTAGQLTRLTGLSYTETFRLLEEGISRGLFCRNTAVDSKWNQVFDSIYIVDTGGIFALQEPGYPTKNCPTLPALMSASP
;
A
#
# COMPACT_ATOMS: atom_id res chain seq x y z
N MET A 1 11.01 5.83 19.44
CA MET A 1 11.01 5.50 18.00
C MET A 1 9.67 5.76 17.29
N HIS A 2 8.51 5.51 17.93
CA HIS A 2 7.18 5.74 17.34
C HIS A 2 6.87 7.18 16.88
N LEU A 3 7.38 8.19 17.58
CA LEU A 3 7.18 9.60 17.23
C LEU A 3 7.81 9.98 15.89
N ARG A 4 9.01 9.48 15.61
CA ARG A 4 9.76 9.79 14.37
C ARG A 4 9.04 9.29 13.13
N ASN A 5 8.49 8.07 13.19
CA ASN A 5 7.73 7.48 12.09
C ASN A 5 6.47 8.30 11.77
N LYS A 6 5.70 8.71 12.79
CA LYS A 6 4.53 9.58 12.58
C LYS A 6 4.93 10.94 11.98
N TYR A 7 6.06 11.49 12.42
CA TYR A 7 6.56 12.78 11.96
C TYR A 7 6.98 12.74 10.48
N GLU A 8 7.66 11.68 10.04
CA GLU A 8 8.08 11.51 8.64
C GLU A 8 6.89 11.32 7.71
N THR A 9 5.91 10.48 8.09
CA THR A 9 4.66 10.34 7.32
C THR A 9 3.89 11.66 7.26
N TRP A 10 3.74 12.35 8.39
CA TRP A 10 3.03 13.63 8.44
C TRP A 10 3.73 14.72 7.63
N TYR A 11 5.05 14.79 7.71
CA TYR A 11 5.86 15.72 6.92
C TYR A 11 5.66 15.50 5.42
N ILE A 12 5.72 14.24 4.96
CA ILE A 12 5.46 13.89 3.55
C ILE A 12 4.06 14.33 3.15
N CYS A 13 3.03 13.96 3.91
CA CYS A 13 1.64 14.33 3.62
C CYS A 13 1.42 15.84 3.57
N SER A 14 2.09 16.62 4.45
CA SER A 14 1.95 18.08 4.50
C SER A 14 2.45 18.83 3.24
N LYS A 15 3.25 18.16 2.41
CA LYS A 15 3.84 18.74 1.19
C LYS A 15 3.06 18.43 -0.08
N ILE A 16 2.00 17.63 0.02
CA ILE A 16 1.26 17.08 -1.11
C ILE A 16 0.01 17.92 -1.33
N HIS A 17 -0.16 18.43 -2.55
CA HIS A 17 -1.36 19.15 -2.97
C HIS A 17 -2.35 18.22 -3.68
N ASP A 18 -1.85 17.38 -4.60
CA ASP A 18 -2.66 16.41 -5.33
C ASP A 18 -1.91 15.07 -5.50
N VAL A 19 -2.67 13.99 -5.65
CA VAL A 19 -2.16 12.62 -5.73
C VAL A 19 -2.87 11.84 -6.84
N LYS A 20 -2.10 11.39 -7.84
CA LYS A 20 -2.59 10.45 -8.85
C LYS A 20 -2.07 9.04 -8.54
N GLY A 21 -3.00 8.14 -8.23
CA GLY A 21 -2.69 6.74 -7.90
C GLY A 21 -2.85 5.80 -9.09
N GLU A 22 -1.92 4.86 -9.22
CA GLU A 22 -2.11 3.61 -9.95
C GLU A 22 -2.36 2.50 -8.93
N ARG A 23 -3.58 1.95 -9.01
CA ARG A 23 -4.08 0.95 -8.08
C ARG A 23 -4.75 -0.14 -8.86
N TYR A 24 -4.48 -1.38 -8.48
CA TYR A 24 -5.22 -2.51 -9.02
C TYR A 24 -6.31 -2.85 -8.03
N ASN A 25 -7.46 -2.16 -8.17
CA ASN A 25 -8.59 -2.38 -7.29
C ASN A 25 -9.19 -3.75 -7.60
N LEU A 26 -8.98 -4.71 -6.70
CA LEU A 26 -9.60 -6.04 -6.77
C LEU A 26 -11.13 -6.01 -6.59
N GLY A 27 -11.74 -4.83 -6.44
CA GLY A 27 -13.19 -4.67 -6.36
C GLY A 27 -13.78 -5.20 -5.06
N LEU A 28 -12.96 -5.34 -4.02
CA LEU A 28 -13.36 -5.87 -2.73
C LEU A 28 -14.21 -4.86 -1.97
N LYS A 29 -15.49 -5.18 -1.82
CA LYS A 29 -16.36 -4.44 -0.91
C LYS A 29 -16.09 -4.94 0.51
N LEU A 30 -15.55 -4.06 1.35
CA LEU A 30 -15.27 -4.30 2.77
C LEU A 30 -16.54 -4.24 3.64
N ALA A 31 -17.70 -3.89 3.07
CA ALA A 31 -18.97 -3.81 3.78
C ALA A 31 -19.67 -5.18 3.79
N GLU A 32 -20.18 -5.60 4.95
CA GLU A 32 -20.79 -6.93 5.20
C GLU A 32 -22.06 -7.21 4.37
N ASP A 33 -22.62 -6.20 3.69
CA ASP A 33 -24.00 -6.22 3.22
C ASP A 33 -24.16 -6.33 1.69
N GLU A 34 -23.09 -6.16 0.91
CA GLU A 34 -23.13 -6.23 -0.56
C GLU A 34 -22.52 -7.51 -1.11
N LYS A 35 -23.35 -8.34 -1.74
CA LYS A 35 -22.91 -9.56 -2.43
C LYS A 35 -22.26 -9.20 -3.77
N PRO A 36 -21.12 -9.82 -4.13
CA PRO A 36 -20.52 -9.62 -5.44
C PRO A 36 -21.45 -10.08 -6.56
N GLU A 37 -21.36 -9.45 -7.74
CA GLU A 37 -22.13 -9.84 -8.94
C GLU A 37 -21.87 -11.29 -9.36
N ILE A 38 -20.71 -11.84 -8.97
CA ILE A 38 -20.32 -13.24 -9.19
C ILE A 38 -19.95 -13.86 -7.83
N SER A 39 -20.66 -14.91 -7.43
CA SER A 39 -20.38 -15.62 -6.18
C SER A 39 -18.96 -16.21 -6.21
N GLY A 40 -18.13 -15.89 -5.22
CA GLY A 40 -16.81 -16.50 -5.06
C GLY A 40 -15.65 -15.72 -5.68
N TYR A 41 -15.87 -14.57 -6.33
CA TYR A 41 -14.78 -13.83 -7.00
C TYR A 41 -14.24 -12.62 -6.21
N CYS A 42 -14.95 -12.15 -5.19
CA CYS A 42 -14.57 -10.96 -4.41
C CYS A 42 -14.81 -11.13 -2.90
N TYR A 43 -14.63 -12.34 -2.35
CA TYR A 43 -14.64 -12.54 -0.90
C TYR A 43 -13.21 -12.45 -0.34
N PRO A 44 -13.03 -11.94 0.91
CA PRO A 44 -11.75 -11.96 1.62
C PRO A 44 -11.01 -13.30 1.52
N GLU A 45 -11.73 -14.42 1.69
CA GLU A 45 -11.18 -15.78 1.68
C GLU A 45 -10.66 -16.18 0.30
N THR A 46 -11.31 -15.69 -0.76
CA THR A 46 -10.90 -15.97 -2.15
C THR A 46 -9.61 -15.24 -2.48
N ILE A 47 -9.48 -14.00 -2.03
CA ILE A 47 -8.31 -13.18 -2.31
C ILE A 47 -7.12 -13.58 -1.44
N ALA A 48 -7.37 -13.94 -0.19
CA ALA A 48 -6.44 -14.69 0.62
C ALA A 48 -5.96 -15.97 -0.11
N GLY A 49 -6.89 -16.78 -0.62
CA GLY A 49 -6.58 -17.94 -1.46
C GLY A 49 -5.76 -17.64 -2.72
N PHE A 50 -6.05 -16.53 -3.40
CA PHE A 50 -5.28 -16.05 -4.55
C PHE A 50 -3.84 -15.72 -4.16
N PHE A 51 -3.60 -15.01 -3.05
CA PHE A 51 -2.25 -14.68 -2.57
C PHE A 51 -1.50 -15.87 -1.98
N ARG A 52 -2.19 -16.90 -1.47
CA ARG A 52 -1.56 -18.19 -1.15
C ARG A 52 -1.06 -18.90 -2.40
N THR A 53 -1.87 -18.87 -3.45
CA THR A 53 -1.56 -19.56 -4.72
C THR A 53 -0.53 -18.80 -5.53
N TRP A 54 -0.63 -17.47 -5.54
CA TRP A 54 0.39 -16.59 -6.06
C TRP A 54 1.52 -16.50 -5.03
N LEU A 55 2.45 -17.45 -5.10
CA LEU A 55 3.62 -17.64 -4.23
C LEU A 55 4.33 -16.34 -3.80
N LEU A 56 3.77 -15.63 -2.82
CA LEU A 56 4.38 -14.48 -2.19
C LEU A 56 5.67 -14.95 -1.53
N ASN A 57 6.80 -14.65 -2.16
CA ASN A 57 8.09 -14.95 -1.55
C ASN A 57 8.32 -14.04 -0.32
N GLU A 58 9.31 -14.42 0.49
CA GLU A 58 9.65 -13.68 1.72
C GLU A 58 9.97 -12.20 1.46
N MET A 59 10.49 -11.87 0.27
CA MET A 59 10.80 -10.49 -0.12
C MET A 59 9.53 -9.64 -0.32
N HIS A 60 8.48 -10.20 -0.92
CA HIS A 60 7.18 -9.51 -1.03
C HIS A 60 6.59 -9.26 0.37
N LEU A 61 6.64 -10.26 1.25
CA LEU A 61 6.17 -10.14 2.63
C LEU A 61 6.99 -9.10 3.41
N GLN A 62 8.31 -9.07 3.24
CA GLN A 62 9.17 -8.08 3.88
C GLN A 62 8.84 -6.64 3.43
N LEU A 63 8.57 -6.44 2.13
CA LEU A 63 8.10 -5.15 1.62
C LEU A 63 6.73 -4.79 2.17
N LEU A 64 5.78 -5.72 2.20
CA LEU A 64 4.44 -5.53 2.76
C LEU A 64 4.48 -5.14 4.25
N ILE A 65 5.25 -5.86 5.07
CA ILE A 65 5.39 -5.57 6.49
C ILE A 65 6.01 -4.19 6.70
N THR A 66 7.04 -3.87 5.91
CA THR A 66 7.72 -2.57 5.99
C THR A 66 6.77 -1.43 5.60
N LEU A 67 6.06 -1.56 4.47
CA LEU A 67 5.06 -0.59 4.03
C LEU A 67 3.91 -0.46 5.04
N ASN A 68 3.36 -1.56 5.56
CA ASN A 68 2.32 -1.53 6.58
C ASN A 68 2.81 -0.86 7.88
N LYS A 69 4.09 -1.03 8.25
CA LYS A 69 4.65 -0.39 9.44
C LYS A 69 4.78 1.13 9.32
N PHE A 70 5.19 1.63 8.16
CA PHE A 70 5.48 3.05 7.91
C PHE A 70 4.38 3.80 7.14
N GLN A 71 3.37 3.07 6.64
CA GLN A 71 2.17 3.53 5.94
C GLN A 71 2.43 4.11 4.55
N VAL A 72 3.43 4.97 4.40
CA VAL A 72 3.79 5.63 3.13
C VAL A 72 5.31 5.68 3.02
N LEU A 73 5.86 5.13 1.93
CA LEU A 73 7.30 5.14 1.67
C LEU A 73 7.61 5.32 0.17
N THR A 74 8.75 5.93 -0.15
CA THR A 74 9.32 5.90 -1.51
C THR A 74 10.10 4.60 -1.75
N ALA A 75 10.36 4.26 -3.02
CA ALA A 75 11.20 3.10 -3.37
C ALA A 75 12.61 3.19 -2.74
N GLY A 76 13.19 4.40 -2.69
CA GLY A 76 14.50 4.62 -2.05
C GLY A 76 14.47 4.38 -0.54
N GLN A 77 13.40 4.75 0.15
CA GLN A 77 13.23 4.45 1.57
C GLN A 77 13.04 2.95 1.80
N LEU A 78 12.26 2.26 0.95
CA LEU A 78 12.08 0.81 1.02
C LEU A 78 13.39 0.05 0.84
N THR A 79 14.19 0.46 -0.15
CA THR A 79 15.52 -0.09 -0.41
C THR A 79 16.39 -0.01 0.85
N ARG A 80 16.43 1.17 1.50
CA ARG A 80 17.22 1.38 2.74
C ARG A 80 16.71 0.58 3.94
N LEU A 81 15.38 0.43 4.08
CA LEU A 81 14.77 -0.24 5.23
C LEU A 81 14.81 -1.76 5.13
N THR A 82 14.78 -2.30 3.91
CA THR A 82 14.78 -3.75 3.67
C THR A 82 16.16 -4.31 3.37
N GLY A 83 17.10 -3.48 2.91
CA GLY A 83 18.44 -3.90 2.48
C GLY A 83 18.47 -4.53 1.09
N LEU A 84 17.34 -4.61 0.39
CA LEU A 84 17.26 -5.06 -1.00
C LEU A 84 17.93 -4.06 -1.94
N SER A 85 18.41 -4.51 -3.10
CA SER A 85 18.85 -3.58 -4.13
C SER A 85 17.68 -2.77 -4.68
N TYR A 86 17.97 -1.59 -5.25
CA TYR A 86 16.93 -0.75 -5.86
C TYR A 86 16.22 -1.49 -7.00
N THR A 87 16.96 -2.21 -7.84
CA THR A 87 16.41 -2.98 -8.97
C THR A 87 15.47 -4.08 -8.50
N GLU A 88 15.84 -4.82 -7.44
CA GLU A 88 14.97 -5.84 -6.87
C GLU A 88 13.72 -5.24 -6.23
N THR A 89 13.89 -4.15 -5.47
CA THR A 89 12.78 -3.42 -4.85
C THR A 89 11.78 -2.96 -5.92
N PHE A 90 12.28 -2.34 -6.99
CA PHE A 90 11.44 -1.86 -8.09
C PHE A 90 10.70 -3.02 -8.78
N ARG A 91 11.38 -4.12 -9.09
CA ARG A 91 10.75 -5.30 -9.72
C ARG A 91 9.61 -5.86 -8.87
N LEU A 92 9.82 -6.01 -7.57
CA LEU A 92 8.79 -6.51 -6.65
C LEU A 92 7.62 -5.54 -6.49
N LEU A 93 7.90 -4.22 -6.51
CA LEU A 93 6.86 -3.20 -6.47
C LEU A 93 5.99 -3.25 -7.71
N GLU A 94 6.56 -3.30 -8.92
CA GLU A 94 5.79 -3.41 -10.16
C GLU A 94 4.96 -4.71 -10.22
N GLU A 95 5.56 -5.84 -9.81
CA GLU A 95 4.84 -7.11 -9.72
C GLU A 95 3.67 -7.00 -8.72
N GLY A 96 3.91 -6.44 -7.54
CA GLY A 96 2.88 -6.25 -6.53
C GLY A 96 1.79 -5.26 -6.93
N ILE A 97 2.11 -4.19 -7.67
CA ILE A 97 1.12 -3.24 -8.17
C ILE A 97 0.17 -3.92 -9.14
N SER A 98 0.71 -4.67 -10.10
CA SER A 98 -0.09 -5.37 -11.12
C SER A 98 -1.09 -6.39 -10.56
N ARG A 99 -0.91 -6.78 -9.28
CA ARG A 99 -1.69 -7.80 -8.59
C ARG A 99 -2.44 -7.29 -7.36
N GLY A 100 -2.45 -5.97 -7.14
CA GLY A 100 -3.19 -5.34 -6.05
C GLY A 100 -2.57 -5.56 -4.66
N LEU A 101 -1.25 -5.73 -4.59
CA LEU A 101 -0.47 -5.80 -3.35
C LEU A 101 -0.09 -4.42 -2.83
N PHE A 102 0.33 -3.55 -3.75
CA PHE A 102 0.78 -2.20 -3.48
C PHE A 102 0.06 -1.21 -4.39
N CYS A 103 -0.17 0.00 -3.90
CA CYS A 103 -0.53 1.11 -4.75
C CYS A 103 0.70 1.98 -4.98
N ARG A 104 0.89 2.41 -6.23
CA ARG A 104 1.84 3.48 -6.56
C ARG A 104 1.07 4.79 -6.64
N ASN A 105 1.58 5.85 -6.05
CA ASN A 105 1.00 7.18 -6.21
C ASN A 105 2.08 8.19 -6.55
N THR A 106 1.74 9.14 -7.41
CA THR A 106 2.58 10.29 -7.74
C THR A 106 2.00 11.50 -7.03
N ALA A 107 2.81 12.13 -6.18
CA ALA A 107 2.43 13.29 -5.42
C ALA A 107 3.01 14.56 -6.04
N VAL A 108 2.17 15.59 -6.19
CA VAL A 108 2.56 16.88 -6.76
C VAL A 108 2.32 18.03 -5.77
N ASP A 109 3.11 19.08 -5.89
CA ASP A 109 2.93 20.33 -5.14
C ASP A 109 1.85 21.23 -5.78
N SER A 110 1.59 22.39 -5.16
CA SER A 110 0.64 23.39 -5.66
C SER A 110 1.00 23.98 -7.02
N LYS A 111 2.22 23.71 -7.52
CA LYS A 111 2.72 24.13 -8.84
C LYS A 111 2.78 22.94 -9.81
N TRP A 112 2.18 21.81 -9.48
CA TRP A 112 2.19 20.57 -10.27
C TRP A 112 3.57 19.94 -10.46
N ASN A 113 4.56 20.33 -9.66
CA ASN A 113 5.87 19.67 -9.65
C ASN A 113 5.80 18.42 -8.80
N GLN A 114 6.47 17.37 -9.26
CA GLN A 114 6.61 16.15 -8.49
C GLN A 114 7.43 16.41 -7.22
N VAL A 115 6.86 16.09 -6.05
CA VAL A 115 7.49 16.36 -4.74
C VAL A 115 8.47 15.26 -4.35
N PHE A 116 8.14 14.01 -4.70
CA PHE A 116 8.91 12.82 -4.41
C PHE A 116 8.88 11.88 -5.61
N ASP A 117 9.90 11.04 -5.74
CA ASP A 117 9.75 9.77 -6.46
C ASP A 117 8.51 9.05 -5.95
N SER A 118 7.82 8.29 -6.82
CA SER A 118 6.52 7.69 -6.51
C SER A 118 6.46 7.11 -5.10
N ILE A 119 5.35 7.38 -4.41
CA ILE A 119 5.08 6.88 -3.07
C ILE A 119 4.27 5.59 -3.16
N TYR A 120 4.62 4.64 -2.30
CA TYR A 120 4.01 3.32 -2.26
C TYR A 120 3.26 3.16 -0.93
N ILE A 121 2.10 2.54 -1.01
CA ILE A 121 1.26 2.16 0.13
C ILE A 121 0.77 0.72 -0.07
N VAL A 122 0.33 0.08 1.00
CA VAL A 122 -0.29 -1.25 0.91
C VAL A 122 -1.67 -1.11 0.24
N ASP A 123 -1.93 -1.92 -0.78
CA ASP A 123 -3.25 -2.01 -1.41
C ASP A 123 -4.11 -3.07 -0.73
N THR A 124 -5.38 -3.15 -1.11
CA THR A 124 -6.39 -4.02 -0.53
C THR A 124 -5.94 -5.46 -0.48
N GLY A 125 -5.33 -5.98 -1.55
CA GLY A 125 -4.81 -7.35 -1.55
C GLY A 125 -3.64 -7.56 -0.59
N GLY A 126 -2.79 -6.55 -0.42
CA GLY A 126 -1.72 -6.56 0.57
C GLY A 126 -2.21 -6.58 2.02
N ILE A 127 -3.37 -5.96 2.31
CA ILE A 127 -4.01 -6.03 3.63
C ILE A 127 -4.43 -7.47 3.93
N PHE A 128 -5.10 -8.14 3.00
CA PHE A 128 -5.52 -9.55 3.17
C PHE A 128 -4.32 -10.49 3.27
N ALA A 129 -3.28 -10.26 2.47
CA ALA A 129 -2.03 -11.03 2.55
C ALA A 129 -1.33 -10.90 3.92
N LEU A 130 -1.51 -9.79 4.63
CA LEU A 130 -0.96 -9.59 5.98
C LEU A 130 -1.86 -10.17 7.09
N GLN A 131 -3.18 -10.20 6.90
CA GLN A 131 -4.12 -10.73 7.89
C GLN A 131 -4.03 -12.25 8.03
N GLU A 132 -3.83 -12.97 6.94
CA GLU A 132 -3.69 -14.44 6.96
C GLU A 132 -2.61 -14.97 7.91
N PRO A 133 -1.35 -14.48 7.86
CA PRO A 133 -0.30 -14.88 8.81
C PRO A 133 -0.45 -14.24 10.20
N GLY A 134 -1.50 -13.45 10.44
CA GLY A 134 -1.76 -12.80 11.73
C GLY A 134 -0.91 -11.54 11.96
N TYR A 135 -0.38 -10.90 10.92
CA TYR A 135 0.30 -9.62 11.09
C TYR A 135 -0.73 -8.51 11.35
N PRO A 136 -0.52 -7.67 12.39
CA PRO A 136 -1.42 -6.56 12.66
C PRO A 136 -1.38 -5.56 11.49
N THR A 137 -2.51 -5.42 10.79
CA THR A 137 -2.70 -4.38 9.78
C THR A 137 -3.05 -3.08 10.46
N LYS A 138 -2.26 -2.03 10.23
CA LYS A 138 -2.69 -0.68 10.62
C LYS A 138 -3.61 -0.18 9.54
N ASN A 139 -4.84 0.22 9.90
CA ASN A 139 -5.77 0.84 8.98
C ASN A 139 -5.06 2.03 8.31
N CYS A 140 -4.75 1.87 7.03
CA CYS A 140 -4.24 2.96 6.23
C CYS A 140 -5.39 3.97 6.14
N PRO A 141 -5.20 5.25 6.53
CA PRO A 141 -6.23 6.23 6.29
C PRO A 141 -6.46 6.24 4.77
N THR A 142 -7.68 5.97 4.35
CA THR A 142 -8.08 6.21 2.96
C THR A 142 -7.76 7.67 2.67
N LEU A 143 -7.21 8.00 1.49
CA LEU A 143 -6.92 9.39 1.11
C LEU A 143 -8.03 10.40 1.47
N PRO A 144 -9.33 10.09 1.32
CA PRO A 144 -10.39 10.99 1.81
C PRO A 144 -10.30 11.31 3.32
N ALA A 145 -9.90 10.36 4.17
CA ALA A 145 -9.74 10.57 5.61
C ALA A 145 -8.52 11.44 5.98
N LEU A 146 -7.49 11.49 5.11
CA LEU A 146 -6.34 12.39 5.27
C LEU A 146 -6.66 13.82 4.83
N MET A 147 -7.58 14.00 3.87
CA MET A 147 -8.01 15.32 3.39
C MET A 147 -9.12 15.93 4.28
N SER A 148 -9.88 15.13 5.02
CA SER A 148 -10.90 15.60 5.97
C SER A 148 -10.37 15.94 7.36
N ALA A 149 -9.10 15.64 7.64
CA ALA A 149 -8.44 15.97 8.90
C ALA A 149 -7.59 17.25 8.76
N SER A 150 -8.25 18.35 8.36
CA SER A 150 -7.74 19.69 8.63
C SER A 150 -8.44 20.22 9.89
N PRO A 151 -7.73 20.86 10.83
CA PRO A 151 -8.37 21.52 11.97
C PRO A 151 -9.32 22.64 11.53
#